data_AF-A0AAD5FJW9-F1
#
_entry.id   AF-A0AAD5FJW9-F1
#
_cell.length_a   1.000
_cell.length_b   1.000
_cell.length_c   1.000
_cell.angle_alpha   90.00
_cell.angle_beta   90.00
_cell.angle_gamma   90.00
#
_symmetry.space_group_name_H-M   'P 1'
#
loop_
_entity.id
_entity.type
_entity.pdbx_description
1 polymer ?
#
loop_
_entity_poly.entity_id
_entity_poly.type
_entity_poly.pdbx_seq_one_letter_code
_entity_poly.pdbx_strand_id
1 'polypeptide(L)'
;SCLENEYWHNGFCCDMCPPGFKLTKKCSGQGQRSTCEKCGPELFIDSINFTPNCFSCRKPCQDKEIVIQNCTHIQDRICGCNNEYYQSVVNDNTMHCLPCRKCGSGEVETRPCNGQMNTLCNCKFNHYRVAKGICALCTNCTSKCPEMCPSDVVMTTPSSTHLPGFQLEKTFILVGVYALIALMCIICLYNGAKHWRKKKPTLYSQSSVSCDAEKQVEKSETHTCIQIKEDESKLLAVVPETMLPDCIPKEIKVHEFIYVVLEIVPVNRFKELVRRLNVSEQDIDRAERDNRAFADAQYQMLMVWVESGTRVGKSVLPHRLLQECLERLHDMNLSACAETIQEKYV
;
A
#
# COMPACT_ATOMS: atom_id res chain seq x y z
N SER A 1 -10.89 -42.38 14.86
CA SER A 1 -10.59 -41.13 14.12
C SER A 1 -9.10 -41.01 13.99
N CYS A 2 -8.60 -40.40 12.91
CA CYS A 2 -7.17 -40.07 12.77
C CYS A 2 -6.84 -38.75 13.49
N LEU A 3 -5.55 -38.52 13.74
CA LEU A 3 -5.04 -37.25 14.23
C LEU A 3 -5.08 -36.17 13.13
N GLU A 4 -4.91 -34.90 13.52
CA GLU A 4 -4.94 -33.75 12.59
C GLU A 4 -3.85 -33.81 11.51
N ASN A 5 -2.71 -34.43 11.83
CA ASN A 5 -1.58 -34.64 10.93
C ASN A 5 -1.62 -35.98 10.17
N GLU A 6 -2.73 -36.69 10.26
CA GLU A 6 -2.94 -37.99 9.63
C GLU A 6 -4.16 -37.96 8.70
N TYR A 7 -4.15 -38.84 7.70
CA TYR A 7 -5.31 -39.06 6.84
C TYR A 7 -5.70 -40.54 6.83
N TRP A 8 -6.99 -40.80 6.59
CA TRP A 8 -7.52 -42.15 6.56
C TRP A 8 -7.20 -42.84 5.22
N HIS A 9 -6.62 -44.04 5.29
CA HIS A 9 -6.34 -44.87 4.12
C HIS A 9 -6.44 -46.36 4.46
N ASN A 10 -7.19 -47.13 3.67
CA ASN A 10 -7.26 -48.60 3.74
C ASN A 10 -7.48 -49.19 5.15
N GLY A 11 -8.32 -48.54 5.96
CA GLY A 11 -8.67 -49.03 7.29
C GLY A 11 -7.74 -48.58 8.43
N PHE A 12 -6.73 -47.76 8.12
CA PHE A 12 -5.82 -47.19 9.11
C PHE A 12 -5.50 -45.72 8.83
N CYS A 13 -4.86 -45.07 9.80
CA CYS A 13 -4.42 -43.68 9.71
C CYS A 13 -2.95 -43.60 9.28
N CYS A 14 -2.64 -42.61 8.45
CA CYS A 14 -1.33 -42.44 7.84
C CYS A 14 -0.84 -41.02 7.96
N ASP A 15 0.46 -40.83 8.19
CA ASP A 15 0.99 -39.47 8.30
C ASP A 15 0.94 -38.75 6.95
N MET A 16 0.52 -37.49 7.02
CA MET A 16 0.57 -36.56 5.91
C MET A 16 2.01 -36.16 5.56
N CYS A 17 2.19 -35.67 4.33
CA CYS A 17 3.42 -35.04 3.89
C CYS A 17 3.59 -33.65 4.53
N PRO A 18 4.83 -33.26 4.89
CA PRO A 18 5.10 -31.93 5.41
C PRO A 18 4.97 -30.85 4.30
N PRO A 19 4.89 -29.56 4.69
CA PRO A 19 4.96 -28.45 3.74
C PRO A 19 6.14 -28.57 2.78
N GLY A 20 5.88 -28.25 1.51
CA GLY A 20 6.80 -28.33 0.39
C GLY A 20 7.11 -29.71 -0.15
N PHE A 21 6.32 -30.71 0.27
CA PHE A 21 6.35 -32.04 -0.31
C PHE A 21 4.94 -32.48 -0.72
N LYS A 22 4.82 -33.03 -1.93
CA LYS A 22 3.60 -33.67 -2.43
C LYS A 22 3.62 -35.17 -2.15
N LEU A 23 2.45 -35.77 -2.08
CA LEU A 23 2.28 -37.22 -1.94
C LEU A 23 2.56 -37.94 -3.27
N THR A 24 3.46 -38.92 -3.27
CA THR A 24 3.72 -39.77 -4.44
C THR A 24 3.21 -41.19 -4.25
N LYS A 25 3.31 -41.74 -3.04
CA LYS A 25 2.73 -43.04 -2.70
C LYS A 25 2.12 -42.98 -1.31
N LYS A 26 0.93 -43.54 -1.16
CA LYS A 26 0.26 -43.68 0.13
C LYS A 26 1.07 -44.63 1.03
N CYS A 27 1.00 -44.40 2.33
CA CYS A 27 1.48 -45.28 3.40
C CYS A 27 1.15 -46.77 3.18
N SER A 28 2.05 -47.65 3.60
CA SER A 28 1.85 -49.11 3.51
C SER A 28 1.15 -49.71 4.73
N GLY A 29 1.15 -49.01 5.87
CA GLY A 29 0.58 -49.49 7.13
C GLY A 29 0.27 -48.37 8.11
N GLN A 30 -0.42 -48.72 9.21
CA GLN A 30 -0.88 -47.78 10.22
C GLN A 30 0.27 -47.01 10.88
N GLY A 31 0.11 -45.68 10.99
CA GLY A 31 1.09 -44.79 11.61
C GLY A 31 2.41 -44.69 10.83
N GLN A 32 2.41 -45.11 9.55
CA GLN A 32 3.56 -44.92 8.68
C GLN A 32 3.40 -43.64 7.87
N ARG A 33 4.51 -42.92 7.71
CA ARG A 33 4.60 -41.78 6.81
C ARG A 33 4.48 -42.22 5.36
N SER A 34 3.69 -41.46 4.63
CA SER A 34 3.53 -41.63 3.19
C SER A 34 4.81 -41.30 2.44
N THR A 35 4.98 -41.80 1.22
CA THR A 35 6.11 -41.39 0.38
C THR A 35 5.84 -40.01 -0.18
N CYS A 36 6.72 -39.06 0.14
CA CYS A 36 6.59 -37.66 -0.22
C CYS A 36 7.77 -37.20 -1.08
N GLU A 37 7.51 -36.35 -2.05
CA GLU A 37 8.52 -35.78 -2.95
C GLU A 37 8.50 -34.26 -2.86
N LYS A 38 9.69 -33.64 -2.83
CA LYS A 38 9.81 -32.18 -2.76
C LYS A 38 9.17 -31.52 -3.97
N CYS A 39 8.48 -30.39 -3.75
CA CYS A 39 7.97 -29.59 -4.85
C CYS A 39 9.10 -29.09 -5.76
N GLY A 40 8.84 -29.11 -7.08
CA GLY A 40 9.76 -28.62 -8.10
C GLY A 40 9.91 -27.10 -8.10
N PRO A 41 10.73 -26.54 -9.01
CA PRO A 41 10.86 -25.09 -9.16
C PRO A 41 9.51 -24.46 -9.55
N GLU A 42 9.25 -23.24 -9.05
CA GLU A 42 7.99 -22.50 -9.25
C GLU A 42 6.72 -23.23 -8.73
N LEU A 43 6.89 -24.19 -7.82
CA LEU A 43 5.80 -24.90 -7.17
C LEU A 43 5.97 -24.90 -5.65
N PHE A 44 4.86 -24.89 -4.91
CA PHE A 44 4.87 -24.87 -3.45
C PHE A 44 3.70 -25.63 -2.82
N ILE A 45 3.85 -26.01 -1.54
CA ILE A 45 2.76 -26.38 -0.64
C ILE A 45 3.11 -25.82 0.75
N ASP A 46 2.22 -25.04 1.35
CA ASP A 46 2.47 -24.32 2.62
C ASP A 46 2.01 -25.05 3.88
N SER A 47 1.33 -26.18 3.71
CA SER A 47 0.62 -26.90 4.77
C SER A 47 0.89 -28.41 4.70
N ILE A 48 0.66 -29.08 5.83
CA ILE A 48 0.66 -30.55 5.87
C ILE A 48 -0.43 -31.08 4.94
N ASN A 49 -0.13 -32.11 4.16
CA ASN A 49 -1.01 -32.48 3.06
C ASN A 49 -0.92 -33.95 2.66
N PHE A 50 -1.89 -34.39 1.87
CA PHE A 50 -1.87 -35.67 1.17
C PHE A 50 -2.18 -35.46 -0.33
N THR A 51 -1.87 -34.27 -0.88
CA THR A 51 -2.15 -33.92 -2.28
C THR A 51 -1.09 -34.50 -3.22
N PRO A 52 -1.48 -35.03 -4.39
CA PRO A 52 -0.53 -35.54 -5.38
C PRO A 52 0.20 -34.43 -6.15
N ASN A 53 -0.29 -33.18 -6.09
CA ASN A 53 0.23 -32.05 -6.86
C ASN A 53 0.62 -30.89 -5.94
N CYS A 54 1.71 -30.21 -6.29
CA CYS A 54 2.07 -28.92 -5.69
C CYS A 54 1.31 -27.78 -6.37
N PHE A 55 1.11 -26.68 -5.68
CA PHE A 55 0.51 -25.47 -6.22
C PHE A 55 1.53 -24.70 -7.05
N SER A 56 1.10 -24.08 -8.14
CA SER A 56 1.96 -23.18 -8.91
C SER A 56 2.15 -21.87 -8.18
N CYS A 57 3.38 -21.41 -8.10
CA CYS A 57 3.67 -20.08 -7.58
C CYS A 57 3.03 -19.00 -8.46
N ARG A 58 2.66 -17.88 -7.85
CA ARG A 58 2.24 -16.67 -8.54
C ARG A 58 3.31 -16.29 -9.57
N LYS A 59 2.82 -15.87 -10.74
CA LYS A 59 3.66 -15.33 -11.82
C LYS A 59 4.57 -14.20 -11.30
N PRO A 60 5.70 -13.94 -11.96
CA PRO A 60 6.58 -12.84 -11.60
C PRO A 60 5.81 -11.52 -11.41
N CYS A 61 6.20 -10.76 -10.39
CA CYS A 61 5.60 -9.47 -10.07
C CYS A 61 5.72 -8.53 -11.28
N GLN A 62 4.67 -7.77 -11.56
CA GLN A 62 4.57 -6.90 -12.74
C GLN A 62 5.10 -5.49 -12.44
N ASP A 63 5.17 -4.61 -13.45
CA ASP A 63 5.89 -3.31 -13.43
C ASP A 63 5.74 -2.42 -12.17
N LYS A 64 4.56 -2.42 -11.54
CA LYS A 64 4.26 -1.58 -10.34
C LYS A 64 4.51 -2.31 -9.02
N GLU A 65 4.88 -3.57 -9.10
CA GLU A 65 5.08 -4.47 -7.97
C GLU A 65 6.56 -4.83 -7.83
N ILE A 66 6.95 -5.14 -6.60
CA ILE A 66 8.24 -5.71 -6.25
C ILE A 66 8.01 -7.04 -5.54
N VAL A 67 8.99 -7.93 -5.68
CA VAL A 67 9.00 -9.19 -4.95
C VAL A 67 9.32 -8.89 -3.49
N ILE A 68 8.32 -9.06 -2.62
CA ILE A 68 8.49 -8.95 -1.17
C ILE A 68 9.00 -10.29 -0.61
N GLN A 69 8.47 -11.40 -1.12
CA GLN A 69 8.94 -12.74 -0.78
C GLN A 69 9.05 -13.60 -2.03
N ASN A 70 10.16 -14.33 -2.14
CA ASN A 70 10.37 -15.27 -3.23
C ASN A 70 9.52 -16.53 -3.06
N CYS A 71 9.12 -17.10 -4.18
CA CYS A 71 8.56 -18.46 -4.23
C CYS A 71 9.60 -19.45 -3.71
N THR A 72 9.15 -20.36 -2.85
CA THR A 72 9.93 -21.53 -2.44
C THR A 72 9.02 -22.74 -2.42
N HIS A 73 9.58 -23.94 -2.31
CA HIS A 73 8.76 -25.14 -2.13
C HIS A 73 7.75 -25.07 -0.97
N ILE A 74 7.92 -24.22 0.05
CA ILE A 74 6.99 -24.12 1.19
C ILE A 74 6.10 -22.87 1.19
N GLN A 75 6.24 -21.94 0.24
CA GLN A 75 5.47 -20.71 0.24
C GLN A 75 5.37 -20.11 -1.16
N ASP A 76 4.27 -19.41 -1.42
CA ASP A 76 4.09 -18.67 -2.67
C ASP A 76 4.99 -17.43 -2.76
N ARG A 77 5.18 -16.93 -3.99
CA ARG A 77 5.73 -15.61 -4.26
C ARG A 77 4.73 -14.54 -3.82
N ILE A 78 5.18 -13.64 -2.94
CA ILE A 78 4.39 -12.49 -2.51
C ILE A 78 4.90 -11.23 -3.21
N CYS A 79 4.01 -10.58 -3.96
CA CYS A 79 4.24 -9.29 -4.60
C CYS A 79 3.60 -8.18 -3.76
N GLY A 80 4.26 -7.03 -3.68
CA GLY A 80 3.75 -5.82 -3.05
C GLY A 80 4.06 -4.61 -3.91
N CYS A 81 3.40 -3.48 -3.68
CA CYS A 81 3.65 -2.29 -4.48
C CYS A 81 5.02 -1.70 -4.19
N ASN A 82 5.66 -1.16 -5.24
CA ASN A 82 6.90 -0.41 -5.07
C ASN A 82 6.60 0.94 -4.35
N ASN A 83 7.65 1.63 -3.89
CA ASN A 83 7.51 2.84 -3.07
C ASN A 83 6.85 4.05 -3.76
N GLU A 84 6.73 4.05 -5.09
CA GLU A 84 6.02 5.09 -5.86
C GLU A 84 4.51 4.80 -6.00
N TYR A 85 4.07 3.64 -5.50
CA TYR A 85 2.68 3.22 -5.49
C TYR A 85 2.25 2.84 -4.08
N TYR A 86 0.95 2.73 -3.85
CA TYR A 86 0.38 2.19 -2.64
C TYR A 86 -0.65 1.13 -2.95
N GLN A 87 -0.88 0.28 -1.96
CA GLN A 87 -1.82 -0.82 -2.05
C GLN A 87 -3.25 -0.31 -1.96
N SER A 88 -4.01 -0.50 -3.03
CA SER A 88 -5.46 -0.32 -3.05
C SER A 88 -6.11 -1.69 -3.09
N VAL A 89 -6.74 -2.08 -1.98
CA VAL A 89 -7.50 -3.33 -1.90
C VAL A 89 -8.88 -3.08 -2.52
N VAL A 90 -9.18 -3.75 -3.63
CA VAL A 90 -10.51 -3.68 -4.27
C VAL A 90 -11.43 -4.75 -3.70
N ASN A 91 -10.89 -5.96 -3.47
CA ASN A 91 -11.54 -7.11 -2.81
C ASN A 91 -10.44 -7.97 -2.14
N ASP A 92 -10.81 -8.98 -1.35
CA ASP A 92 -9.89 -9.86 -0.59
C ASP A 92 -8.75 -10.48 -1.43
N ASN A 93 -9.01 -10.71 -2.73
CA ASN A 93 -8.05 -11.31 -3.67
C ASN A 93 -7.57 -10.35 -4.77
N THR A 94 -8.11 -9.13 -4.84
CA THR A 94 -7.78 -8.16 -5.92
C THR A 94 -7.20 -6.89 -5.33
N MET A 95 -5.90 -6.74 -5.55
CA MET A 95 -5.10 -5.61 -5.09
C MET A 95 -4.51 -4.90 -6.30
N HIS A 96 -4.59 -3.57 -6.31
CA HIS A 96 -3.93 -2.75 -7.32
C HIS A 96 -2.90 -1.82 -6.69
N CYS A 97 -1.81 -1.60 -7.42
CA CYS A 97 -0.83 -0.58 -7.08
C CYS A 97 -1.23 0.73 -7.75
N LEU A 98 -1.71 1.67 -6.93
CA LEU A 98 -2.09 3.01 -7.36
C LEU A 98 -0.95 4.00 -7.08
N PRO A 99 -0.71 4.98 -7.96
CA PRO A 99 0.40 5.91 -7.78
C PRO A 99 0.22 6.71 -6.50
N CYS A 100 1.30 6.91 -5.76
CA CYS A 100 1.31 7.72 -4.55
C CYS A 100 0.90 9.17 -4.88
N ARG A 101 0.06 9.74 -4.03
CA ARG A 101 -0.35 11.13 -4.11
C ARG A 101 0.86 12.04 -3.89
N LYS A 102 0.95 13.11 -4.67
CA LYS A 102 1.87 14.22 -4.41
C LYS A 102 1.09 15.34 -3.71
N CYS A 103 1.66 15.92 -2.66
CA CYS A 103 1.02 17.03 -1.95
C CYS A 103 0.98 18.26 -2.84
N GLY A 104 -0.19 18.90 -2.89
CA GLY A 104 -0.43 20.03 -3.79
C GLY A 104 -0.08 21.37 -3.17
N SER A 105 -0.62 22.44 -3.74
CA SER A 105 -0.29 23.81 -3.30
C SER A 105 -0.82 24.06 -1.89
N GLY A 106 0.04 24.60 -1.02
CA GLY A 106 -0.29 24.86 0.39
C GLY A 106 -0.38 23.61 1.27
N GLU A 107 -0.08 22.42 0.75
CA GLU A 107 0.00 21.17 1.53
C GLU A 107 1.44 20.83 1.93
N VAL A 108 1.58 20.06 3.00
CA VAL A 108 2.83 19.43 3.45
C VAL A 108 2.59 17.93 3.63
N GLU A 109 3.59 17.14 3.24
CA GLU A 109 3.60 15.71 3.50
C GLU A 109 3.80 15.48 5.00
N THR A 110 2.82 14.85 5.63
CA THR A 110 2.89 14.47 7.05
C THR A 110 3.22 12.99 7.22
N ARG A 111 2.95 12.17 6.21
CA ARG A 111 3.36 10.77 6.17
C ARG A 111 3.73 10.36 4.74
N PRO A 112 4.92 9.79 4.53
CA PRO A 112 5.35 9.35 3.22
C PRO A 112 4.55 8.14 2.75
N CYS A 113 4.53 7.94 1.43
CA CYS A 113 4.07 6.70 0.82
C CYS A 113 5.08 5.56 1.09
N ASN A 114 4.61 4.32 1.18
CA ASN A 114 5.49 3.19 1.52
C ASN A 114 5.11 1.84 0.86
N GLY A 115 4.43 1.85 -0.29
CA GLY A 115 3.98 0.62 -0.94
C GLY A 115 2.67 0.07 -0.37
N GLN A 116 2.38 0.28 0.91
CA GLN A 116 1.12 -0.15 1.55
C GLN A 116 0.12 1.00 1.67
N MET A 117 0.56 2.14 2.16
CA MET A 117 -0.28 3.33 2.39
C MET A 117 0.09 4.47 1.45
N ASN A 118 -0.92 5.21 1.03
CA ASN A 118 -0.76 6.42 0.24
C ASN A 118 -0.11 7.55 1.08
N THR A 119 0.49 8.51 0.39
CA THR A 119 0.99 9.76 0.97
C THR A 119 -0.13 10.50 1.70
N LEU A 120 0.13 10.92 2.94
CA LEU A 120 -0.78 11.79 3.70
C LEU A 120 -0.33 13.24 3.58
N CYS A 121 -1.24 14.08 3.07
CA CYS A 121 -1.00 15.49 2.85
C CYS A 121 -1.97 16.33 3.68
N ASN A 122 -1.43 17.20 4.53
CA ASN A 122 -2.21 18.15 5.32
C ASN A 122 -1.91 19.59 4.88
N CYS A 123 -2.84 20.50 5.11
CA CYS A 123 -2.58 21.91 4.86
C CYS A 123 -1.45 22.40 5.78
N LYS A 124 -0.58 23.26 5.26
CA LYS A 124 0.44 23.95 6.06
C LYS A 124 -0.24 24.83 7.12
N PHE A 125 0.54 25.23 8.12
CA PHE A 125 0.09 26.22 9.10
C PHE A 125 -0.44 27.49 8.39
N ASN A 126 -1.51 28.08 8.91
CA ASN A 126 -2.24 29.21 8.31
C ASN A 126 -2.80 28.96 6.90
N HIS A 127 -3.02 27.70 6.50
CA HIS A 127 -3.74 27.37 5.28
C HIS A 127 -4.98 26.53 5.58
N TYR A 128 -6.05 26.74 4.83
CA TYR A 128 -7.28 25.96 4.89
C TYR A 128 -7.56 25.26 3.56
N ARG A 129 -8.23 24.11 3.60
CA ARG A 129 -8.52 23.30 2.42
C ARG A 129 -9.64 23.95 1.61
N VAL A 130 -9.34 24.33 0.37
CA VAL A 130 -10.34 24.89 -0.57
C VAL A 130 -10.84 23.83 -1.54
N ALA A 131 -9.96 22.92 -1.95
CA ALA A 131 -10.28 21.80 -2.80
C ALA A 131 -9.35 20.61 -2.51
N LYS A 132 -9.61 19.47 -3.16
CA LYS A 132 -8.71 18.32 -3.09
C LYS A 132 -7.33 18.71 -3.61
N GLY A 133 -6.31 18.59 -2.74
CA GLY A 133 -4.93 18.98 -3.08
C GLY A 133 -4.66 20.47 -3.14
N ILE A 134 -5.58 21.34 -2.70
CA ILE A 134 -5.38 22.80 -2.74
C ILE A 134 -5.73 23.38 -1.37
N CYS A 135 -4.73 23.98 -0.72
CA CYS A 135 -4.91 24.78 0.48
C CYS A 135 -4.57 26.24 0.20
N ALA A 136 -5.45 27.15 0.62
CA ALA A 136 -5.25 28.59 0.50
C ALA A 136 -4.88 29.19 1.85
N LEU A 137 -4.16 30.31 1.82
CA LEU A 137 -3.80 31.05 3.03
C LEU A 137 -5.06 31.60 3.72
N CYS A 138 -5.08 31.62 5.06
CA CYS A 138 -6.22 32.06 5.88
C CYS A 138 -6.58 33.55 5.78
N THR A 139 -6.06 34.32 4.82
CA THR A 139 -6.34 35.76 4.64
C THR A 139 -7.74 36.04 4.08
N ASN A 140 -8.34 35.08 3.35
CA ASN A 140 -9.64 35.23 2.70
C ASN A 140 -10.77 34.41 3.36
N CYS A 141 -10.56 33.79 4.53
CA CYS A 141 -11.62 33.00 5.17
C CYS A 141 -12.61 33.90 5.90
N THR A 142 -13.90 33.82 5.53
CA THR A 142 -14.90 34.81 5.95
C THR A 142 -15.76 34.41 7.16
N SER A 143 -15.78 33.15 7.63
CA SER A 143 -16.46 32.77 8.90
C SER A 143 -16.52 31.27 9.24
N LYS A 144 -16.15 30.35 8.33
CA LYS A 144 -16.30 28.88 8.55
C LYS A 144 -14.98 28.12 8.84
N CYS A 145 -13.87 28.79 9.12
CA CYS A 145 -12.56 28.13 9.36
C CYS A 145 -11.95 28.24 10.78
N PRO A 146 -12.69 28.58 11.86
CA PRO A 146 -12.05 28.92 13.14
C PRO A 146 -11.26 27.78 13.78
N GLU A 147 -11.54 26.51 13.44
CA GLU A 147 -10.79 25.36 13.98
C GLU A 147 -9.41 25.13 13.32
N MET A 148 -9.15 25.68 12.13
CA MET A 148 -7.90 25.47 11.37
C MET A 148 -7.07 26.74 11.15
N CYS A 149 -7.72 27.90 11.27
CA CYS A 149 -7.08 29.21 11.20
C CYS A 149 -7.20 29.87 12.58
N PRO A 150 -6.23 29.66 13.50
CA PRO A 150 -6.26 30.36 14.78
C PRO A 150 -6.26 31.87 14.51
N SER A 151 -7.30 32.56 14.98
CA SER A 151 -7.46 34.01 14.77
C SER A 151 -6.46 34.86 15.55
N ASP A 152 -5.71 34.26 16.47
CA ASP A 152 -4.69 34.95 17.26
C ASP A 152 -3.28 34.52 16.85
N VAL A 153 -2.84 35.04 15.70
CA VAL A 153 -1.49 35.63 15.70
C VAL A 153 -1.72 37.13 15.78
N VAL A 154 -1.97 37.62 17.00
CA VAL A 154 -1.48 38.95 17.35
C VAL A 154 -0.03 38.93 16.92
N MET A 155 0.25 39.67 15.85
CA MET A 155 1.58 40.10 15.52
C MET A 155 2.02 40.94 16.72
N THR A 156 2.47 40.29 17.79
CA THR A 156 3.33 40.94 18.76
C THR A 156 4.58 41.23 17.96
N THR A 157 4.58 42.38 17.32
CA THR A 157 5.75 43.24 17.34
C THR A 157 6.42 43.03 18.69
N PRO A 158 7.66 42.52 18.74
CA PRO A 158 8.41 42.58 19.97
C PRO A 158 8.59 44.06 20.26
N SER A 159 7.77 44.58 21.16
CA SER A 159 8.04 45.83 21.84
C SER A 159 9.42 45.70 22.44
N SER A 160 10.27 46.65 22.05
CA SER A 160 11.64 46.81 22.48
C SER A 160 11.80 46.47 23.97
N THR A 161 12.43 45.34 24.24
CA THR A 161 13.02 45.04 25.54
C THR A 161 14.32 44.29 25.32
N HIS A 162 15.39 45.08 25.29
CA HIS A 162 16.77 44.74 25.65
C HIS A 162 17.20 43.26 25.45
N LEU A 163 17.81 42.95 24.30
CA LEU A 163 18.68 41.78 24.20
C LEU A 163 19.93 41.99 25.08
N PRO A 164 20.38 41.00 25.87
CA PRO A 164 21.75 40.98 26.34
C PRO A 164 22.64 40.68 25.11
N GLY A 165 23.57 41.59 24.81
CA GLY A 165 24.43 41.51 23.63
C GLY A 165 25.20 40.18 23.55
N PHE A 166 24.87 39.37 22.54
CA PHE A 166 25.61 38.18 22.18
C PHE A 166 26.79 38.60 21.29
N GLN A 167 28.01 38.35 21.79
CA GLN A 167 29.28 38.77 21.21
C GLN A 167 29.54 38.13 19.84
N LEU A 168 29.13 38.82 18.77
CA LEU A 168 29.23 38.40 17.36
C LEU A 168 30.61 38.69 16.73
N GLU A 169 31.69 38.70 17.49
CA GLU A 169 33.05 38.84 16.93
C GLU A 169 33.86 37.54 16.97
N LYS A 170 33.61 36.65 17.95
CA LYS A 170 34.43 35.45 18.14
C LYS A 170 34.03 34.27 17.25
N THR A 171 32.79 34.24 16.75
CA THR A 171 32.28 33.17 15.88
C THR A 171 32.86 33.23 14.48
N PHE A 172 33.04 34.42 13.90
CA PHE A 172 33.65 34.60 12.59
C PHE A 172 35.14 34.24 12.57
N ILE A 173 35.87 34.53 13.64
CA ILE A 173 37.28 34.14 13.79
C ILE A 173 37.40 32.61 13.84
N LEU A 174 36.53 31.94 14.60
CA LEU A 174 36.54 30.49 14.72
C LEU A 174 36.28 29.82 13.36
N VAL A 175 35.25 30.27 12.64
CA VAL A 175 34.90 29.75 11.30
C VAL A 175 36.00 30.03 10.28
N GLY A 176 36.62 31.22 10.32
CA GLY A 176 37.76 31.57 9.48
C GLY A 176 38.97 30.67 9.73
N VAL A 177 39.29 30.38 10.99
CA VAL A 177 40.39 29.48 11.36
C VAL A 177 40.13 28.07 10.86
N TYR A 178 38.91 27.54 11.00
CA TYR A 178 38.57 26.20 10.49
C TYR A 178 38.64 26.12 8.96
N ALA A 179 38.21 27.18 8.25
CA ALA A 179 38.32 27.25 6.80
C ALA A 179 39.79 27.24 6.34
N LEU A 180 40.66 27.98 7.02
CA LEU A 180 42.11 28.00 6.73
C LEU A 180 42.78 26.64 7.00
N ILE A 181 42.42 25.98 8.10
CA ILE A 181 42.93 24.64 8.43
C ILE A 181 42.50 23.64 7.35
N ALA A 182 41.23 23.66 6.93
CA ALA A 182 40.74 22.77 5.88
C ALA A 182 41.48 22.98 4.55
N LEU A 183 41.75 24.24 4.19
CA LEU A 183 42.47 24.59 2.96
C LEU A 183 43.92 24.09 3.01
N MET A 184 44.59 24.23 4.16
CA MET A 184 45.93 23.67 4.39
C MET A 184 45.95 22.13 4.31
N CYS A 185 44.94 21.45 4.87
CA CYS A 185 44.81 20.00 4.75
C CYS A 185 44.66 19.55 3.29
N ILE A 186 43.83 20.25 2.50
CA ILE A 186 43.64 19.95 1.07
C ILE A 186 44.95 20.14 0.29
N ILE A 187 45.71 21.21 0.56
CA ILE A 187 47.01 21.45 -0.08
C ILE A 187 48.02 20.36 0.31
N CYS A 188 48.06 19.94 1.57
CA CYS A 188 48.93 18.85 2.03
C CYS A 188 48.59 17.51 1.37
N LEU A 189 47.30 17.18 1.23
CA LEU A 189 46.84 15.98 0.53
C LEU A 189 47.18 16.03 -0.97
N TYR A 190 47.02 17.19 -1.60
CA TYR A 190 47.38 17.37 -3.01
C TYR A 190 48.89 17.21 -3.24
N ASN A 191 49.72 17.80 -2.39
CA ASN A 191 51.18 17.66 -2.46
C ASN A 191 51.63 16.23 -2.12
N GLY A 192 50.99 15.56 -1.16
CA GLY A 192 51.21 14.15 -0.82
C GLY A 192 50.86 13.22 -1.99
N ALA A 193 49.71 13.42 -2.63
CA ALA A 193 49.28 12.67 -3.81
C ALA A 193 50.19 12.95 -5.03
N LYS A 194 50.62 14.20 -5.21
CA LYS A 194 51.57 14.60 -6.25
C LYS A 194 52.95 13.98 -6.03
N HIS A 195 53.39 13.85 -4.78
CA HIS A 195 54.65 13.19 -4.44
C HIS A 195 54.57 11.66 -4.59
N TRP A 196 53.41 11.08 -4.27
CA TRP A 196 53.11 9.66 -4.51
C TRP A 196 53.08 9.30 -5.99
N ARG A 197 52.52 10.17 -6.85
CA ARG A 197 52.56 9.97 -8.31
C ARG A 197 53.98 10.05 -8.89
N LYS A 198 54.92 10.72 -8.21
CA LYS A 198 56.34 10.80 -8.63
C LYS A 198 57.21 9.64 -8.11
N LYS A 199 56.71 8.81 -7.19
CA LYS A 199 57.39 7.60 -6.70
C LYS A 199 56.63 6.34 -7.11
N LYS A 200 56.67 6.00 -8.40
CA LYS A 200 56.56 4.61 -8.87
C LYS A 200 57.80 4.29 -9.71
N PRO A 201 58.67 3.35 -9.29
CA PRO A 201 59.59 2.68 -10.19
C PRO A 201 58.88 1.54 -10.93
N THR A 202 59.21 1.42 -12.21
CA THR A 202 58.90 0.36 -13.18
C THR A 202 59.34 -1.05 -12.75
N LEU A 203 58.46 -2.05 -12.96
CA LEU A 203 58.79 -3.47 -13.20
C LEU A 203 57.55 -4.11 -13.89
N TYR A 204 57.52 -4.27 -15.21
CA TYR A 204 57.98 -5.39 -16.05
C TYR A 204 56.86 -6.38 -16.46
N SER A 205 56.86 -6.63 -17.77
CA SER A 205 56.21 -7.70 -18.56
C SER A 205 54.70 -7.68 -18.79
N GLN A 206 54.16 -8.08 -19.94
CA GLN A 206 54.64 -8.28 -21.32
C GLN A 206 53.43 -8.87 -22.09
N SER A 207 53.31 -8.49 -23.37
CA SER A 207 52.59 -9.21 -24.45
C SER A 207 51.05 -9.19 -24.43
N SER A 208 50.33 -9.11 -25.56
CA SER A 208 50.70 -8.96 -26.99
C SER A 208 49.41 -8.97 -27.84
N VAL A 209 49.52 -8.48 -29.09
CA VAL A 209 48.65 -8.70 -30.28
C VAL A 209 47.33 -7.89 -30.28
N SER A 210 47.17 -6.77 -31.02
CA SER A 210 47.21 -6.47 -32.47
C SER A 210 46.08 -7.11 -33.29
N CYS A 211 45.22 -6.28 -33.92
CA CYS A 211 45.15 -6.08 -35.38
C CYS A 211 43.93 -5.19 -35.75
N ASP A 212 44.21 -4.11 -36.49
CA ASP A 212 43.26 -3.30 -37.28
C ASP A 212 42.83 -4.03 -38.58
N ALA A 213 41.68 -3.64 -39.16
CA ALA A 213 41.58 -3.10 -40.53
C ALA A 213 40.12 -2.92 -41.03
N GLU A 214 39.76 -1.65 -41.26
CA GLU A 214 39.07 -1.01 -42.42
C GLU A 214 37.93 -1.65 -43.28
N LYS A 215 37.02 -0.70 -43.64
CA LYS A 215 36.17 -0.52 -44.84
C LYS A 215 34.81 -1.24 -44.96
N GLN A 216 33.76 -0.44 -45.27
CA GLN A 216 32.92 -0.48 -46.49
C GLN A 216 31.87 0.65 -46.42
N VAL A 217 31.77 1.57 -47.41
CA VAL A 217 31.08 1.52 -48.72
C VAL A 217 29.55 1.69 -48.64
N GLU A 218 29.11 2.75 -49.33
CA GLU A 218 27.75 3.22 -49.61
C GLU A 218 27.08 2.44 -50.77
N LYS A 219 25.81 2.01 -50.60
CA LYS A 219 24.75 1.84 -51.65
C LYS A 219 23.44 1.40 -50.98
N SER A 220 22.39 2.23 -50.91
CA SER A 220 21.26 2.40 -51.86
C SER A 220 20.37 1.17 -52.10
N GLU A 221 19.06 1.44 -51.99
CA GLU A 221 17.87 0.72 -52.49
C GLU A 221 17.07 -0.22 -51.55
N THR A 222 16.01 0.38 -50.99
CA THR A 222 14.58 -0.02 -51.01
C THR A 222 14.18 -1.48 -50.83
N HIS A 223 13.29 -1.75 -49.88
CA HIS A 223 11.97 -2.38 -50.12
C HIS A 223 11.00 -2.16 -48.92
N THR A 224 9.97 -1.36 -49.18
CA THR A 224 8.55 -1.58 -48.89
C THR A 224 8.11 -2.07 -47.49
N CYS A 225 7.54 -1.16 -46.69
CA CYS A 225 6.65 -1.51 -45.56
C CYS A 225 5.19 -1.61 -46.04
N ILE A 226 4.55 -2.74 -45.75
CA ILE A 226 3.10 -2.93 -45.88
C ILE A 226 2.42 -2.28 -44.68
N GLN A 227 1.58 -1.29 -44.96
CA GLN A 227 0.65 -0.66 -44.02
C GLN A 227 -0.60 -1.54 -43.92
N ILE A 228 -0.97 -1.99 -42.71
CA ILE A 228 -2.31 -2.52 -42.43
C ILE A 228 -3.10 -1.39 -41.76
N LYS A 229 -4.16 -0.96 -42.47
CA LYS A 229 -5.20 -0.07 -41.98
C LYS A 229 -6.18 -0.89 -41.13
N GLU A 230 -6.50 -0.43 -39.94
CA GLU A 230 -7.76 -0.77 -39.27
C GLU A 230 -8.62 0.49 -39.19
N ASP A 231 -9.88 0.28 -39.53
CA ASP A 231 -10.89 1.26 -39.91
C ASP A 231 -11.63 1.76 -38.66
N GLU A 232 -11.61 3.07 -38.41
CA GLU A 232 -12.44 3.72 -37.40
C GLU A 232 -13.81 4.05 -38.00
N SER A 233 -14.88 3.47 -37.44
CA SER A 233 -16.23 4.00 -37.65
C SER A 233 -17.18 3.59 -36.51
N LYS A 234 -17.45 4.52 -35.58
CA LYS A 234 -18.70 5.32 -35.55
C LYS A 234 -18.89 6.01 -34.20
N LEU A 235 -19.01 7.32 -34.31
CA LEU A 235 -19.43 8.31 -33.33
C LEU A 235 -20.97 8.30 -33.26
N LEU A 236 -21.54 8.24 -32.05
CA LEU A 236 -22.88 8.72 -31.69
C LEU A 236 -22.75 9.24 -30.24
N ALA A 237 -22.52 10.53 -30.08
CA ALA A 237 -23.51 11.58 -29.88
C ALA A 237 -23.82 11.77 -28.38
N VAL A 238 -23.12 12.79 -27.86
CA VAL A 238 -23.36 13.50 -26.60
C VAL A 238 -24.84 13.90 -26.50
N VAL A 239 -25.51 13.46 -25.44
CA VAL A 239 -26.78 14.03 -24.99
C VAL A 239 -26.46 14.89 -23.76
N PRO A 240 -26.84 16.18 -23.74
CA PRO A 240 -26.69 17.01 -22.56
C PRO A 240 -27.62 16.50 -21.45
N GLU A 241 -27.03 16.16 -20.31
CA GLU A 241 -27.74 15.76 -19.11
C GLU A 241 -28.56 16.95 -18.61
N THR A 242 -29.84 16.91 -18.95
CA THR A 242 -30.84 17.84 -18.47
C THR A 242 -31.16 17.46 -17.03
N MET A 243 -30.96 18.43 -16.13
CA MET A 243 -31.36 18.47 -14.72
C MET A 243 -32.51 17.51 -14.40
N LEU A 244 -32.20 16.35 -13.82
CA LEU A 244 -33.16 15.48 -13.15
C LEU A 244 -33.21 15.86 -11.66
N PRO A 245 -34.39 15.89 -11.02
CA PRO A 245 -34.54 16.31 -9.62
C PRO A 245 -33.88 15.32 -8.65
N ASP A 246 -33.22 15.87 -7.62
CA ASP A 246 -32.48 15.22 -6.50
C ASP A 246 -33.36 14.36 -5.56
N CYS A 247 -34.35 13.65 -6.08
CA CYS A 247 -35.34 12.91 -5.30
C CYS A 247 -35.34 11.40 -5.59
N ILE A 248 -34.24 10.84 -6.09
CA ILE A 248 -34.04 9.38 -6.15
C ILE A 248 -33.15 9.00 -4.96
N PRO A 249 -33.66 8.25 -3.96
CA PRO A 249 -32.82 7.73 -2.88
C PRO A 249 -31.65 6.94 -3.49
N LYS A 250 -30.42 7.33 -3.18
CA LYS A 250 -29.23 6.59 -3.63
C LYS A 250 -29.34 5.15 -3.13
N GLU A 251 -29.34 4.19 -4.04
CA GLU A 251 -29.32 2.77 -3.68
C GLU A 251 -27.94 2.40 -3.12
N ILE A 252 -27.86 2.15 -1.82
CA ILE A 252 -26.62 1.79 -1.15
C ILE A 252 -26.44 0.28 -1.24
N LYS A 253 -25.42 -0.19 -1.95
CA LYS A 253 -25.12 -1.63 -1.99
C LYS A 253 -24.54 -2.07 -0.65
N VAL A 254 -25.07 -3.16 -0.07
CA VAL A 254 -24.66 -3.69 1.24
C VAL A 254 -23.14 -3.94 1.30
N HIS A 255 -22.60 -4.64 0.31
CA HIS A 255 -21.17 -4.97 0.27
C HIS A 255 -20.30 -3.71 0.20
N GLU A 256 -20.68 -2.72 -0.63
CA GLU A 256 -19.95 -1.47 -0.76
C GLU A 256 -19.98 -0.67 0.56
N PHE A 257 -21.13 -0.66 1.24
CA PHE A 257 -21.25 -0.04 2.54
C PHE A 257 -20.35 -0.71 3.58
N ILE A 258 -20.36 -2.04 3.67
CA ILE A 258 -19.54 -2.79 4.63
C ILE A 258 -18.04 -2.52 4.39
N TYR A 259 -17.57 -2.53 3.14
CA TYR A 259 -16.17 -2.21 2.86
C TYR A 259 -15.76 -0.80 3.29
N VAL A 260 -16.64 0.19 3.14
CA VAL A 260 -16.39 1.54 3.66
C VAL A 260 -16.26 1.53 5.18
N VAL A 261 -17.14 0.83 5.89
CA VAL A 261 -17.06 0.72 7.37
C VAL A 261 -15.75 0.04 7.80
N LEU A 262 -15.32 -1.02 7.10
CA LEU A 262 -14.06 -1.70 7.37
C LEU A 262 -12.83 -0.80 7.17
N GLU A 263 -12.86 0.11 6.19
CA GLU A 263 -11.75 1.02 5.90
C GLU A 263 -11.61 2.14 6.93
N ILE A 264 -12.74 2.68 7.41
CA ILE A 264 -12.75 3.90 8.23
C ILE A 264 -12.78 3.62 9.73
N VAL A 265 -13.26 2.45 10.18
CA VAL A 265 -13.39 2.13 11.61
C VAL A 265 -12.10 1.48 12.12
N PRO A 266 -11.46 2.02 13.17
CA PRO A 266 -10.24 1.44 13.72
C PRO A 266 -10.43 -0.01 14.22
N VAL A 267 -9.52 -0.91 13.84
CA VAL A 267 -9.58 -2.36 14.15
C VAL A 267 -9.76 -2.64 15.64
N ASN A 268 -9.09 -1.87 16.51
CA ASN A 268 -9.18 -2.02 17.97
C ASN A 268 -10.55 -1.60 18.55
N ARG A 269 -11.33 -0.80 17.83
CA ARG A 269 -12.68 -0.34 18.21
C ARG A 269 -13.78 -1.10 17.47
N PHE A 270 -13.44 -1.96 16.51
CA PHE A 270 -14.42 -2.62 15.65
C PHE A 270 -15.36 -3.56 16.42
N LYS A 271 -14.82 -4.34 17.35
CA LYS A 271 -15.64 -5.21 18.22
C LYS A 271 -16.61 -4.43 19.12
N GLU A 272 -16.25 -3.22 19.51
CA GLU A 272 -17.15 -2.33 20.24
C GLU A 272 -18.31 -1.85 19.36
N LEU A 273 -18.04 -1.53 18.08
CA LEU A 273 -19.05 -1.12 17.12
C LEU A 273 -20.09 -2.23 16.90
N VAL A 274 -19.65 -3.43 16.55
CA VAL A 274 -20.58 -4.54 16.23
C VAL A 274 -21.41 -4.95 17.45
N ARG A 275 -20.87 -4.85 18.66
CA ARG A 275 -21.65 -5.02 19.91
C ARG A 275 -22.75 -3.97 20.05
N ARG A 276 -22.46 -2.71 19.74
CA ARG A 276 -23.45 -1.61 19.78
C ARG A 276 -24.47 -1.69 18.64
N LEU A 277 -24.14 -2.40 17.57
CA LEU A 277 -25.05 -2.80 16.50
C LEU A 277 -25.84 -4.08 16.84
N ASN A 278 -25.82 -4.53 18.11
CA ASN A 278 -26.52 -5.73 18.60
C ASN A 278 -26.09 -7.05 17.94
N VAL A 279 -24.87 -7.16 17.42
CA VAL A 279 -24.29 -8.47 17.06
C VAL A 279 -23.95 -9.21 18.35
N SER A 280 -24.40 -10.47 18.48
CA SER A 280 -24.17 -11.26 19.68
C SER A 280 -22.71 -11.70 19.83
N GLU A 281 -22.21 -11.90 21.06
CA GLU A 281 -20.86 -12.45 21.26
C GLU A 281 -20.70 -13.83 20.60
N GLN A 282 -21.77 -14.63 20.53
CA GLN A 282 -21.74 -15.93 19.87
C GLN A 282 -21.47 -15.80 18.36
N ASP A 283 -22.03 -14.77 17.71
CA ASP A 283 -21.82 -14.50 16.28
C ASP A 283 -20.47 -13.85 16.03
N ILE A 284 -20.00 -12.99 16.94
CA ILE A 284 -18.64 -12.43 16.90
C ILE A 284 -17.60 -13.55 17.00
N ASP A 285 -17.73 -14.43 17.99
CA ASP A 285 -16.82 -15.56 18.19
C ASP A 285 -16.86 -16.54 17.01
N ARG A 286 -18.06 -16.75 16.42
CA ARG A 286 -18.21 -17.58 15.22
C ARG A 286 -17.49 -16.96 14.03
N ALA A 287 -17.69 -15.65 13.79
CA ALA A 287 -17.03 -14.94 12.71
C ALA A 287 -15.49 -14.97 12.84
N GLU A 288 -14.94 -14.85 14.06
CA GLU A 288 -13.49 -14.94 14.28
C GLU A 288 -12.94 -16.37 14.10
N ARG A 289 -13.71 -17.41 14.46
CA ARG A 289 -13.30 -18.81 14.27
C ARG A 289 -13.37 -19.27 12.83
N ASP A 290 -14.41 -18.87 12.12
CA ASP A 290 -14.69 -19.37 10.76
C ASP A 290 -13.85 -18.64 9.70
N ASN A 291 -13.26 -17.50 10.02
CA ASN A 291 -12.49 -16.68 9.09
C ASN A 291 -11.04 -16.50 9.55
N ARG A 292 -10.08 -16.90 8.69
CA ARG A 292 -8.64 -16.85 9.01
C ARG A 292 -8.09 -15.42 9.01
N ALA A 293 -8.59 -14.56 8.14
CA ALA A 293 -8.20 -13.16 8.08
C ALA A 293 -9.13 -12.30 8.97
N PHE A 294 -8.55 -11.33 9.67
CA PHE A 294 -9.33 -10.47 10.57
C PHE A 294 -10.33 -9.60 9.81
N ALA A 295 -10.02 -9.15 8.59
CA ALA A 295 -10.93 -8.36 7.75
C ALA A 295 -12.17 -9.18 7.35
N ASP A 296 -11.98 -10.44 6.97
CA ASP A 296 -13.06 -11.38 6.66
C ASP A 296 -13.96 -11.60 7.89
N ALA A 297 -13.35 -11.78 9.07
CA ALA A 297 -14.11 -11.91 10.31
C ALA A 297 -14.96 -10.65 10.59
N GLN A 298 -14.36 -9.45 10.44
CA GLN A 298 -15.04 -8.17 10.62
C GLN A 298 -16.17 -7.97 9.60
N TYR A 299 -15.94 -8.36 8.35
CA TYR A 299 -16.95 -8.36 7.30
C TYR A 299 -18.14 -9.25 7.67
N GLN A 300 -17.88 -10.48 8.12
CA GLN A 300 -18.94 -11.41 8.53
C GLN A 300 -19.74 -10.89 9.73
N MET A 301 -19.09 -10.22 10.70
CA MET A 301 -19.81 -9.58 11.82
C MET A 301 -20.82 -8.53 11.34
N LEU A 302 -20.43 -7.68 10.38
CA LEU A 302 -21.34 -6.68 9.81
C LEU A 302 -22.42 -7.29 8.91
N MET A 303 -22.10 -8.37 8.19
CA MET A 303 -23.09 -9.11 7.41
C MET A 303 -24.19 -9.69 8.31
N VAL A 304 -23.84 -10.32 9.43
CA VAL A 304 -24.81 -10.83 10.41
C VAL A 304 -25.72 -9.72 10.91
N TRP A 305 -25.17 -8.54 11.22
CA TRP A 305 -25.98 -7.38 11.59
C TRP A 305 -26.94 -6.95 10.49
N VAL A 306 -26.47 -6.81 9.24
CA VAL A 306 -27.33 -6.42 8.11
C VAL A 306 -28.43 -7.45 7.86
N GLU A 307 -28.11 -8.74 7.93
CA GLU A 307 -29.07 -9.83 7.80
C GLU A 307 -30.11 -9.84 8.92
N SER A 308 -29.71 -9.51 10.15
CA SER A 308 -30.63 -9.37 11.28
C SER A 308 -31.60 -8.20 11.09
N GLY A 309 -31.14 -7.13 10.43
CA GLY A 309 -31.90 -5.93 10.12
C GLY A 309 -32.74 -5.99 8.85
N THR A 310 -32.54 -7.02 8.00
CA THR A 310 -33.21 -7.17 6.71
C THR A 310 -33.97 -8.48 6.63
N ARG A 311 -35.26 -8.43 6.26
CA ARG A 311 -36.01 -9.64 5.93
C ARG A 311 -35.64 -10.06 4.51
N VAL A 312 -34.64 -10.93 4.40
CA VAL A 312 -34.25 -11.68 3.18
C VAL A 312 -33.47 -10.88 2.12
N GLY A 313 -32.19 -11.24 1.94
CA GLY A 313 -31.48 -11.27 0.64
C GLY A 313 -31.41 -9.99 -0.19
N LYS A 314 -31.69 -8.80 0.37
CA LYS A 314 -31.58 -7.55 -0.36
C LYS A 314 -30.12 -7.14 -0.47
N SER A 315 -29.64 -6.94 -1.70
CA SER A 315 -28.34 -6.36 -1.99
C SER A 315 -28.24 -4.87 -1.64
N VAL A 316 -29.36 -4.25 -1.25
CA VAL A 316 -29.49 -2.82 -0.93
C VAL A 316 -29.70 -2.63 0.57
N LEU A 317 -28.86 -1.78 1.17
CA LEU A 317 -28.90 -1.40 2.58
C LEU A 317 -30.09 -0.45 2.83
N PRO A 318 -31.02 -0.78 3.73
CA PRO A 318 -32.08 0.14 4.14
C PRO A 318 -31.52 1.39 4.84
N HIS A 319 -32.10 2.55 4.55
CA HIS A 319 -31.72 3.82 5.21
C HIS A 319 -31.81 3.75 6.74
N ARG A 320 -32.70 2.93 7.32
CA ARG A 320 -32.76 2.69 8.77
C ARG A 320 -31.44 2.13 9.33
N LEU A 321 -30.81 1.18 8.64
CA LEU A 321 -29.56 0.57 9.09
C LEU A 321 -28.37 1.51 8.88
N LEU A 322 -28.39 2.30 7.80
CA LEU A 322 -27.43 3.40 7.61
C LEU A 322 -27.46 4.35 8.80
N GLN A 323 -28.64 4.84 9.16
CA GLN A 323 -28.84 5.77 10.26
C GLN A 323 -28.41 5.15 11.60
N GLU A 324 -28.78 3.89 11.86
CA GLU A 324 -28.36 3.16 13.06
C GLU A 324 -26.84 3.06 13.17
N CYS A 325 -26.13 2.80 12.07
CA CYS A 325 -24.66 2.78 12.05
C CYS A 325 -24.06 4.16 12.33
N LEU A 326 -24.57 5.21 11.68
CA LEU A 326 -24.12 6.59 11.90
C LEU A 326 -24.27 7.02 13.36
N GLU A 327 -25.42 6.71 13.97
CA GLU A 327 -25.70 6.99 15.39
C GLU A 327 -24.72 6.25 16.30
N ARG A 328 -24.46 4.96 16.07
CA ARG A 328 -23.51 4.19 16.89
C ARG A 328 -22.08 4.68 16.76
N LEU A 329 -21.65 5.09 15.57
CA LEU A 329 -20.34 5.70 15.37
C LEU A 329 -20.22 7.02 16.14
N HIS A 330 -21.25 7.86 16.11
CA HIS A 330 -21.29 9.08 16.91
C HIS A 330 -21.21 8.78 18.41
N ASP A 331 -22.00 7.82 18.92
CA ASP A 331 -22.00 7.42 20.33
C ASP A 331 -20.65 6.84 20.82
N MET A 332 -19.79 6.41 19.89
CA MET A 332 -18.45 5.86 20.17
C MET A 332 -17.33 6.91 20.11
N ASN A 333 -17.68 8.19 19.90
CA ASN A 333 -16.75 9.28 19.57
C ASN A 333 -15.96 9.03 18.26
N LEU A 334 -16.59 8.37 17.27
CA LEU A 334 -16.09 8.17 15.91
C LEU A 334 -16.86 9.05 14.92
N SER A 335 -17.08 10.33 15.26
CA SER A 335 -17.82 11.29 14.43
C SER A 335 -17.21 11.48 13.05
N ALA A 336 -15.88 11.52 12.93
CA ALA A 336 -15.20 11.60 11.64
C ALA A 336 -15.52 10.41 10.72
N CYS A 337 -15.68 9.21 11.28
CA CYS A 337 -16.09 8.02 10.52
C CYS A 337 -17.56 8.16 10.06
N ALA A 338 -18.44 8.63 10.95
CA ALA A 338 -19.84 8.87 10.64
C ALA A 338 -20.01 9.93 9.53
N GLU A 339 -19.29 11.05 9.63
CA GLU A 339 -19.28 12.13 8.62
C GLU A 339 -18.83 11.62 7.25
N THR A 340 -17.81 10.74 7.21
CA THR A 340 -17.33 10.13 5.97
C THR A 340 -18.40 9.24 5.31
N ILE A 341 -19.14 8.46 6.10
CA ILE A 341 -20.25 7.64 5.59
C ILE A 341 -21.38 8.54 5.10
N GLN A 342 -21.68 9.60 5.86
CA GLN A 342 -22.73 10.56 5.53
C GLN A 342 -22.43 11.28 4.21
N GLU A 343 -21.21 11.81 4.03
CA GLU A 343 -20.79 12.46 2.77
C GLU A 343 -20.93 11.53 1.55
N LYS A 344 -20.69 10.22 1.75
CA LYS A 344 -20.76 9.25 0.66
C LYS A 344 -22.20 8.88 0.28
N TYR A 345 -23.10 8.73 1.25
CA TYR A 345 -24.39 8.06 1.05
C TYR A 345 -25.64 8.89 1.35
N VAL A 346 -25.51 10.05 1.99
CA VAL A 346 -26.62 10.96 2.36
C VAL A 346 -26.51 12.25 1.54
#